data_AF-W7KTU7-F1
#
_entry.id   AF-W7KTU7-F1
#
_cell.length_a   1.000
_cell.length_b   1.000
_cell.length_c   1.000
_cell.angle_alpha   90.00
_cell.angle_beta   90.00
_cell.angle_gamma   90.00
#
_symmetry.space_group_name_H-M   'P 1'
#
loop_
_entity.id
_entity.type
_entity.pdbx_description
1 polymer ?
#
loop_
_entity_poly.entity_id
_entity_poly.type
_entity_poly.pdbx_seq_one_letter_code
_entity_poly.pdbx_strand_id
1 'polypeptide(L)'
;MKNLTIFTASAVKPNIIVNPADDSDRMEPPAGWSISAENPEDIIHGFSQLKIKKEFKLRGYQYFSGGNGNGMVWAIPAAMELPEPDLCDRLDDFFLSPPKPQFALDDFMGAIDGDRSPLSYLQAAIALHELHEFGAMWHGCSWGQDRILPYTDDYREEMLSDIDDHVPTIEDYLNFIHPWDELKEIPDILNPHFFYKNGKPVIIFYTINDIGYYKLNRYIHTFEKESYIQKVEREEIGSGPGGIIF
;
A
#
# COMPACT_ATOMS: atom_id res chain seq x y z
N MET A 1 -15.85 17.73 9.05
CA MET A 1 -14.54 17.65 8.35
C MET A 1 -14.44 18.77 7.33
N LYS A 2 -13.30 19.45 7.19
CA LYS A 2 -13.10 20.45 6.11
C LYS A 2 -12.61 19.74 4.86
N ASN A 3 -13.17 20.09 3.69
CA ASN A 3 -12.76 19.58 2.38
C ASN A 3 -12.77 18.05 2.29
N LEU A 4 -13.86 17.41 2.75
CA LEU A 4 -14.05 15.98 2.60
C LEU A 4 -14.17 15.63 1.11
N THR A 5 -13.36 14.68 0.65
CA THR A 5 -13.49 14.05 -0.67
C THR A 5 -13.61 12.55 -0.44
N ILE A 6 -14.67 11.94 -0.96
CA ILE A 6 -14.89 10.49 -0.90
C ILE A 6 -14.58 9.92 -2.28
N PHE A 7 -13.80 8.86 -2.32
CA PHE A 7 -13.36 8.23 -3.55
C PHE A 7 -14.12 6.93 -3.83
N THR A 8 -14.11 6.53 -5.09
CA THR A 8 -14.59 5.20 -5.51
C THR A 8 -13.52 4.15 -5.23
N ALA A 9 -13.92 2.88 -5.26
CA ALA A 9 -13.00 1.74 -5.23
C ALA A 9 -11.91 1.85 -6.30
N SER A 10 -12.29 2.26 -7.51
CA SER A 10 -11.39 2.32 -8.66
C SER A 10 -10.27 3.36 -8.50
N ALA A 11 -10.47 4.39 -7.66
CA ALA A 11 -9.50 5.45 -7.46
C ALA A 11 -8.23 4.98 -6.72
N VAL A 12 -8.26 3.82 -6.06
CA VAL A 12 -7.09 3.24 -5.35
C VAL A 12 -6.18 2.44 -6.27
N LYS A 13 -6.59 2.20 -7.53
CA LYS A 13 -5.79 1.40 -8.47
C LYS A 13 -4.86 2.30 -9.30
N PRO A 14 -3.70 1.79 -9.73
CA PRO A 14 -2.91 2.43 -10.79
C PRO A 14 -3.81 2.73 -12.00
N ASN A 15 -3.68 3.93 -12.54
CA ASN A 15 -4.52 4.42 -13.64
C ASN A 15 -3.74 4.76 -14.91
N ILE A 16 -2.45 4.41 -14.94
CA ILE A 16 -1.60 4.41 -16.12
C ILE A 16 -1.12 2.97 -16.33
N ILE A 17 -1.19 2.51 -17.58
CA ILE A 17 -0.58 1.25 -17.99
C ILE A 17 0.93 1.46 -18.06
N VAL A 18 1.66 0.83 -17.16
CA VAL A 18 3.11 0.64 -17.26
C VAL A 18 3.30 -0.75 -17.86
N ASN A 19 4.05 -0.85 -18.96
CA ASN A 19 4.30 -2.15 -19.58
C ASN A 19 4.97 -3.06 -18.55
N PRO A 20 4.35 -4.18 -18.15
CA PRO A 20 5.02 -5.10 -17.24
C PRO A 20 6.27 -5.63 -17.96
N ALA A 21 7.33 -5.84 -17.18
CA ALA A 21 8.44 -6.66 -17.64
C ALA A 21 7.87 -8.01 -18.12
N ASP A 22 8.39 -8.54 -19.22
CA ASP A 22 7.98 -9.83 -19.75
C ASP A 22 8.33 -10.93 -18.73
N ASP A 23 7.31 -11.47 -18.06
CA ASP A 23 7.45 -12.49 -17.02
C ASP A 23 7.94 -13.84 -17.57
N SER A 24 7.98 -14.02 -18.89
CA SER A 24 8.38 -15.29 -19.51
C SER A 24 9.87 -15.64 -19.33
N ASP A 25 10.70 -14.68 -18.93
CA ASP A 25 12.15 -14.84 -18.67
C ASP A 25 12.54 -14.57 -17.20
N ARG A 26 11.60 -14.54 -16.24
CA ARG A 26 11.91 -14.35 -14.81
C ARG A 26 12.79 -15.48 -14.28
N MET A 27 14.10 -15.24 -14.26
CA MET A 27 15.08 -16.08 -13.59
C MET A 27 14.96 -15.88 -12.07
N GLU A 28 15.04 -16.97 -11.29
CA GLU A 28 15.03 -16.88 -9.83
C GLU A 28 16.15 -15.92 -9.36
N PRO A 29 15.87 -15.01 -8.43
CA PRO A 29 16.90 -14.10 -7.92
C PRO A 29 18.03 -14.87 -7.24
N PRO A 30 19.25 -14.31 -7.20
CA PRO A 30 20.34 -14.88 -6.40
C PRO A 30 19.92 -15.03 -4.94
N ALA A 31 20.35 -16.13 -4.30
CA ALA A 31 20.11 -16.32 -2.88
C ALA A 31 20.80 -15.23 -2.04
N GLY A 32 20.10 -14.75 -1.00
CA GLY A 32 20.53 -13.62 -0.19
C GLY A 32 20.09 -12.28 -0.75
N TRP A 33 20.72 -11.19 -0.30
CA TRP A 33 20.49 -9.84 -0.81
C TRP A 33 21.21 -9.62 -2.14
N SER A 34 20.52 -9.07 -3.12
CA SER A 34 21.06 -8.62 -4.42
C SER A 34 20.39 -7.31 -4.85
N ILE A 35 20.97 -6.60 -5.81
CA ILE A 35 20.28 -5.46 -6.44
C ILE A 35 19.09 -6.02 -7.23
N SER A 36 17.91 -5.45 -7.04
CA SER A 36 16.71 -5.92 -7.75
C SER A 36 16.83 -5.64 -9.25
N ALA A 37 16.45 -6.63 -10.05
CA ALA A 37 16.32 -6.47 -11.50
C ALA A 37 15.09 -5.64 -11.88
N GLU A 38 14.11 -5.54 -10.97
CA GLU A 38 12.89 -4.78 -11.17
C GLU A 38 13.05 -3.32 -10.74
N ASN A 39 12.29 -2.44 -11.40
CA ASN A 39 12.35 -1.01 -11.15
C ASN A 39 11.18 -0.56 -10.27
N PRO A 40 11.40 -0.19 -8.99
CA PRO A 40 10.32 0.27 -8.12
C PRO A 40 9.67 1.58 -8.60
N GLU A 41 10.28 2.31 -9.52
CA GLU A 41 9.67 3.50 -10.13
C GLU A 41 8.41 3.17 -10.94
N ASP A 42 8.29 1.94 -11.45
CA ASP A 42 7.14 1.50 -12.24
C ASP A 42 5.84 1.57 -11.43
N ILE A 43 5.92 1.32 -10.12
CA ILE A 43 4.80 1.51 -9.18
C ILE A 43 4.33 2.97 -9.19
N ILE A 44 5.27 3.92 -9.11
CA ILE A 44 4.95 5.36 -9.11
C ILE A 44 4.43 5.80 -10.48
N HIS A 45 5.02 5.30 -11.57
CA HIS A 45 4.58 5.60 -12.93
C HIS A 45 3.17 5.08 -13.25
N GLY A 46 2.67 4.10 -12.50
CA GLY A 46 1.29 3.65 -12.56
C GLY A 46 0.26 4.68 -12.08
N PHE A 47 0.68 5.73 -11.37
CA PHE A 47 -0.21 6.74 -10.80
C PHE A 47 -0.05 8.11 -11.49
N SER A 48 -1.11 8.54 -12.19
CA SER A 48 -1.10 9.78 -12.98
C SER A 48 -0.82 11.09 -12.25
N GLN A 49 -1.05 11.16 -10.93
CA GLN A 49 -0.78 12.38 -10.16
C GLN A 49 0.54 12.34 -9.41
N LEU A 50 1.29 11.22 -9.52
CA LEU A 50 2.58 11.05 -8.88
C LEU A 50 3.70 11.11 -9.89
N LYS A 51 4.86 11.53 -9.41
CA LYS A 51 6.13 11.52 -10.13
C LYS A 51 7.26 11.46 -9.12
N ILE A 52 8.44 11.08 -9.60
CA ILE A 52 9.66 11.14 -8.81
C ILE A 52 10.32 12.51 -9.04
N LYS A 53 10.83 13.12 -7.97
CA LYS A 53 11.61 14.35 -8.03
C LYS A 53 12.86 14.13 -8.88
N LYS A 54 13.20 15.08 -9.75
CA LYS A 54 14.28 14.94 -10.75
C LYS A 54 15.67 14.73 -10.13
N GLU A 55 15.84 15.14 -8.88
CA GLU A 55 17.05 15.02 -8.11
C GLU A 55 17.27 13.58 -7.58
N PHE A 56 16.23 12.74 -7.64
CA PHE A 56 16.21 11.40 -7.09
C PHE A 56 15.77 10.36 -8.11
N LYS A 57 16.02 9.10 -7.76
CA LYS A 57 15.48 7.92 -8.44
C LYS A 57 15.23 6.83 -7.38
N LEU A 58 14.32 5.90 -7.66
CA LEU A 58 14.04 4.79 -6.74
C LEU A 58 14.76 3.53 -7.21
N ARG A 59 15.43 2.84 -6.30
CA ARG A 59 16.07 1.55 -6.59
C ARG A 59 15.82 0.58 -5.45
N GLY A 60 15.73 -0.70 -5.78
CA GLY A 60 15.43 -1.76 -4.82
C GLY A 60 16.61 -2.72 -4.62
N TYR A 61 16.79 -3.19 -3.39
CA TYR A 61 17.43 -4.47 -3.15
C TYR A 61 16.36 -5.55 -2.99
N GLN A 62 16.70 -6.78 -3.38
CA GLN A 62 15.87 -7.97 -3.28
C GLN A 62 16.59 -9.01 -2.44
N TYR A 63 15.92 -9.54 -1.42
CA TYR A 63 16.32 -10.74 -0.71
C TYR A 63 15.58 -11.94 -1.29
N PHE A 64 16.27 -13.06 -1.48
CA PHE A 64 15.65 -14.33 -1.86
C PHE A 64 16.22 -15.52 -1.10
N SER A 65 15.37 -16.40 -0.60
CA SER A 65 15.79 -17.66 0.02
C SER A 65 14.66 -18.68 0.03
N GLY A 66 14.86 -19.81 -0.67
CA GLY A 66 13.95 -20.95 -0.62
C GLY A 66 12.51 -20.61 -1.00
N GLY A 67 12.33 -19.83 -2.09
CA GLY A 67 11.01 -19.38 -2.57
C GLY A 67 10.44 -18.15 -1.86
N ASN A 68 11.03 -17.74 -0.74
CA ASN A 68 10.65 -16.51 -0.04
C ASN A 68 11.44 -15.32 -0.55
N GLY A 69 10.79 -14.16 -0.57
CA GLY A 69 11.38 -12.91 -1.04
C GLY A 69 10.90 -11.72 -0.22
N ASN A 70 11.79 -10.74 -0.05
CA ASN A 70 11.48 -9.42 0.52
C ASN A 70 12.31 -8.39 -0.24
N GLY A 71 11.78 -7.21 -0.52
CA GLY A 71 12.57 -6.12 -1.08
C GLY A 71 12.72 -4.95 -0.12
N MET A 72 13.63 -4.06 -0.48
CA MET A 72 13.82 -2.78 0.19
C MET A 72 14.03 -1.70 -0.86
N VAL A 73 13.14 -0.71 -0.90
CA VAL A 73 13.24 0.43 -1.80
C VAL A 73 13.98 1.59 -1.14
N TRP A 74 14.91 2.17 -1.89
CA TRP A 74 15.67 3.35 -1.50
C TRP A 74 15.44 4.47 -2.51
N ALA A 75 15.27 5.69 -2.02
CA ALA A 75 15.42 6.89 -2.82
C ALA A 75 16.88 7.35 -2.77
N ILE A 76 17.54 7.41 -3.92
CA ILE A 76 18.95 7.78 -4.05
C ILE A 76 19.09 8.98 -5.00
N PRO A 77 20.16 9.79 -4.90
CA PRO A 77 20.41 10.87 -5.85
C PRO A 77 20.45 10.33 -7.28
N ALA A 78 19.84 11.04 -8.23
CA ALA A 78 19.65 10.57 -9.61
C ALA A 78 20.97 10.20 -10.32
N ALA A 79 22.08 10.82 -9.91
CA ALA A 79 23.42 10.60 -10.48
C ALA A 79 24.20 9.41 -9.88
N MET A 80 23.66 8.74 -8.85
CA MET A 80 24.31 7.60 -8.18
C MET A 80 23.64 6.28 -8.56
N GLU A 81 24.31 5.14 -8.34
CA GLU A 81 23.72 3.80 -8.46
C GLU A 81 23.81 3.08 -7.11
N LEU A 82 22.96 2.08 -6.90
CA LEU A 82 23.09 1.22 -5.72
C LEU A 82 24.45 0.50 -5.74
N PRO A 83 25.22 0.54 -4.65
CA PRO A 83 26.39 -0.31 -4.51
C PRO A 83 25.97 -1.77 -4.30
N GLU A 84 26.92 -2.70 -4.41
CA GLU A 84 26.67 -4.08 -4.00
C GLU A 84 26.21 -4.17 -2.53
N PRO A 85 25.29 -5.09 -2.18
CA PRO A 85 24.75 -5.21 -0.82
C PRO A 85 25.81 -5.33 0.28
N ASP A 86 26.91 -6.03 0.00
CA ASP A 86 28.00 -6.27 0.96
C ASP A 86 28.88 -5.03 1.20
N LEU A 87 28.71 -3.97 0.40
CA LEU A 87 29.35 -2.68 0.59
C LEU A 87 28.48 -1.69 1.37
N CYS A 88 27.25 -2.08 1.72
CA CYS A 88 26.33 -1.26 2.49
C CYS A 88 26.43 -1.54 3.99
N ASP A 89 26.06 -0.54 4.79
CA ASP A 89 25.73 -0.76 6.18
C ASP A 89 24.47 -1.63 6.29
N ARG A 90 24.40 -2.50 7.31
CA ARG A 90 23.24 -3.34 7.59
C ARG A 90 22.34 -2.67 8.61
N LEU A 91 21.03 -2.74 8.37
CA LEU A 91 20.03 -2.29 9.33
C LEU A 91 19.65 -3.43 10.27
N ASP A 92 20.49 -3.71 11.26
CA ASP A 92 20.37 -4.90 12.12
C ASP A 92 19.06 -4.98 12.92
N ASP A 93 18.45 -3.83 13.23
CA ASP A 93 17.16 -3.75 13.93
C ASP A 93 15.95 -4.10 13.03
N PHE A 94 16.18 -4.28 11.73
CA PHE A 94 15.13 -4.58 10.75
C PHE A 94 15.17 -6.05 10.34
N PHE A 95 14.00 -6.60 10.00
CA PHE A 95 13.87 -7.98 9.53
C PHE A 95 14.79 -8.24 8.33
N LEU A 96 15.57 -9.34 8.38
CA LEU A 96 16.57 -9.74 7.39
C LEU A 96 17.76 -8.77 7.21
N SER A 97 17.90 -7.76 8.08
CA SER A 97 19.03 -6.82 8.10
C SER A 97 19.34 -6.24 6.71
N PRO A 98 18.41 -5.49 6.10
CA PRO A 98 18.53 -5.03 4.73
C PRO A 98 19.74 -4.10 4.54
N PRO A 99 20.37 -4.12 3.36
CA PRO A 99 21.45 -3.20 3.02
C PRO A 99 20.91 -1.76 2.89
N LYS A 100 21.59 -0.80 3.52
CA LYS A 100 21.30 0.64 3.40
C LYS A 100 22.46 1.39 2.74
N PRO A 101 22.26 1.99 1.56
CA PRO A 101 23.24 2.91 0.96
C PRO A 101 23.34 4.19 1.79
N GLN A 102 24.56 4.64 2.10
CA GLN A 102 24.79 5.81 2.97
C GLN A 102 24.22 7.12 2.41
N PHE A 103 24.06 7.22 1.10
CA PHE A 103 23.53 8.41 0.41
C PHE A 103 22.02 8.34 0.15
N ALA A 104 21.34 7.24 0.53
CA ALA A 104 19.90 7.13 0.39
C ALA A 104 19.18 8.05 1.39
N LEU A 105 17.99 8.52 1.01
CA LEU A 105 17.09 9.17 1.97
C LEU A 105 16.65 8.15 3.04
N ASP A 106 16.41 8.64 4.26
CA ASP A 106 15.84 7.82 5.33
C ASP A 106 14.38 7.41 5.05
N ASP A 107 13.65 8.23 4.29
CA ASP A 107 12.28 7.96 3.83
C ASP A 107 12.19 8.21 2.32
N PHE A 108 11.92 7.15 1.56
CA PHE A 108 11.81 7.23 0.10
C PHE A 108 10.63 8.08 -0.36
N MET A 109 9.58 8.26 0.46
CA MET A 109 8.48 9.17 0.14
C MET A 109 8.93 10.62 0.03
N GLY A 110 10.08 10.96 0.61
CA GLY A 110 10.74 12.25 0.42
C GLY A 110 11.13 12.54 -1.04
N ALA A 111 11.29 11.52 -1.88
CA ALA A 111 11.57 11.65 -3.31
C ALA A 111 10.32 11.69 -4.19
N ILE A 112 9.12 11.49 -3.64
CA ILE A 112 7.86 11.54 -4.38
C ILE A 112 7.34 12.97 -4.45
N ASP A 113 6.77 13.33 -5.59
CA ASP A 113 6.11 14.61 -5.85
C ASP A 113 4.81 14.41 -6.63
N GLY A 114 3.99 15.44 -6.73
CA GLY A 114 2.65 15.39 -7.31
C GLY A 114 1.91 16.71 -7.16
N ASP A 115 0.67 16.78 -7.61
CA ASP A 115 -0.09 18.05 -7.68
C ASP A 115 -0.73 18.52 -6.35
N ARG A 116 -0.61 17.71 -5.30
CA ARG A 116 -1.19 17.93 -3.96
C ARG A 116 -2.73 18.00 -3.96
N SER A 117 -3.36 17.43 -4.98
CA SER A 117 -4.79 17.19 -4.99
C SER A 117 -5.17 16.09 -3.99
N PRO A 118 -6.44 16.00 -3.56
CA PRO A 118 -6.93 14.86 -2.79
C PRO A 118 -6.58 13.51 -3.44
N LEU A 119 -6.65 13.43 -4.78
CA LEU A 119 -6.33 12.21 -5.53
C LEU A 119 -4.84 11.87 -5.43
N SER A 120 -3.92 12.84 -5.53
CA SER A 120 -2.49 12.55 -5.41
C SER A 120 -2.14 12.02 -4.01
N TYR A 121 -2.79 12.51 -2.96
CA TYR A 121 -2.62 11.96 -1.61
C TYR A 121 -3.16 10.54 -1.48
N LEU A 122 -4.31 10.22 -2.08
CA LEU A 122 -4.81 8.85 -2.12
C LEU A 122 -3.80 7.93 -2.83
N GLN A 123 -3.35 8.34 -4.03
CA GLN A 123 -2.38 7.57 -4.80
C GLN A 123 -1.06 7.38 -4.04
N ALA A 124 -0.57 8.41 -3.34
CA ALA A 124 0.64 8.30 -2.53
C ALA A 124 0.45 7.38 -1.31
N ALA A 125 -0.75 7.31 -0.74
CA ALA A 125 -1.06 6.38 0.35
C ALA A 125 -0.99 4.93 -0.13
N ILE A 126 -1.54 4.63 -1.32
CA ILE A 126 -1.47 3.29 -1.92
C ILE A 126 -0.04 2.96 -2.34
N ALA A 127 0.61 3.87 -3.08
CA ALA A 127 1.96 3.65 -3.58
C ALA A 127 2.98 3.36 -2.47
N LEU A 128 2.80 3.93 -1.27
CA LEU A 128 3.63 3.61 -0.12
C LEU A 128 3.57 2.11 0.23
N HIS A 129 2.37 1.53 0.27
CA HIS A 129 2.22 0.12 0.61
C HIS A 129 2.77 -0.78 -0.48
N GLU A 130 2.48 -0.46 -1.74
CA GLU A 130 3.06 -1.16 -2.90
C GLU A 130 4.60 -1.13 -2.88
N LEU A 131 5.21 0.02 -2.55
CA LEU A 131 6.67 0.16 -2.43
C LEU A 131 7.25 -0.59 -1.22
N HIS A 132 6.53 -0.66 -0.10
CA HIS A 132 6.95 -1.44 1.05
C HIS A 132 6.87 -2.95 0.83
N GLU A 133 5.99 -3.39 -0.06
CA GLU A 133 5.86 -4.79 -0.45
C GLU A 133 6.63 -5.13 -1.73
N PHE A 134 7.35 -4.17 -2.31
CA PHE A 134 8.21 -4.40 -3.45
C PHE A 134 9.14 -5.59 -3.18
N GLY A 135 9.16 -6.56 -4.09
CA GLY A 135 9.99 -7.75 -3.95
C GLY A 135 9.51 -8.80 -2.95
N ALA A 136 8.36 -8.61 -2.31
CA ALA A 136 7.79 -9.63 -1.44
C ALA A 136 7.38 -10.88 -2.23
N MET A 137 7.69 -12.06 -1.69
CA MET A 137 7.24 -13.34 -2.22
C MET A 137 6.83 -14.26 -1.07
N TRP A 138 5.75 -15.04 -1.26
CA TRP A 138 5.22 -15.97 -0.27
C TRP A 138 4.96 -15.29 1.08
N HIS A 139 5.66 -15.70 2.14
CA HIS A 139 5.47 -15.16 3.49
C HIS A 139 5.93 -13.71 3.65
N GLY A 140 6.63 -13.14 2.66
CA GLY A 140 6.91 -11.71 2.61
C GLY A 140 5.68 -10.86 2.29
N CYS A 141 4.62 -11.46 1.73
CA CYS A 141 3.43 -10.74 1.31
C CYS A 141 2.45 -10.55 2.48
N SER A 142 1.97 -9.31 2.65
CA SER A 142 0.89 -8.93 3.55
C SER A 142 -0.09 -7.99 2.86
N TRP A 143 0.41 -6.90 2.26
CA TRP A 143 -0.41 -5.89 1.61
C TRP A 143 -1.09 -6.42 0.33
N GLY A 144 -0.46 -7.35 -0.38
CA GLY A 144 -1.02 -7.95 -1.60
C GLY A 144 -2.24 -8.81 -1.31
N GLN A 145 -2.48 -9.15 -0.04
CA GLN A 145 -3.70 -9.79 0.45
C GLN A 145 -4.70 -8.78 1.06
N ASP A 146 -4.29 -7.53 1.31
CA ASP A 146 -5.20 -6.47 1.74
C ASP A 146 -6.13 -6.09 0.58
N ARG A 147 -7.39 -6.48 0.69
CA ARG A 147 -8.45 -6.01 -0.21
C ARG A 147 -9.04 -4.74 0.35
N ILE A 148 -8.75 -3.60 -0.29
CA ILE A 148 -9.40 -2.33 0.04
C ILE A 148 -10.91 -2.49 -0.16
N LEU A 149 -11.67 -2.18 0.87
CA LEU A 149 -13.13 -2.21 0.84
C LEU A 149 -13.68 -0.94 0.22
N PRO A 150 -14.50 -1.06 -0.83
CA PRO A 150 -15.42 -0.02 -1.17
C PRO A 150 -16.83 -0.38 -0.68
N TYR A 151 -17.58 0.65 -0.30
CA TYR A 151 -19.04 0.54 -0.24
C TYR A 151 -19.55 1.00 -1.62
N THR A 152 -19.61 0.08 -2.59
CA THR A 152 -20.13 0.35 -3.95
C THR A 152 -21.56 -0.14 -4.13
N ASP A 153 -22.24 0.44 -5.12
CA ASP A 153 -23.60 0.05 -5.52
C ASP A 153 -23.70 -1.40 -6.01
N ASP A 154 -22.63 -1.99 -6.56
CA ASP A 154 -22.60 -3.39 -7.02
C ASP A 154 -22.98 -4.37 -5.89
N TYR A 155 -22.48 -4.14 -4.68
CA TYR A 155 -22.84 -4.94 -3.51
C TYR A 155 -24.22 -4.63 -2.97
N ARG A 156 -24.71 -3.39 -3.16
CA ARG A 156 -26.11 -3.06 -2.85
C ARG A 156 -27.06 -3.84 -3.74
N GLU A 157 -26.77 -4.00 -5.04
CA GLU A 157 -27.65 -4.76 -5.94
C GLU A 157 -27.74 -6.25 -5.57
N GLU A 158 -26.64 -6.88 -5.18
CA GLU A 158 -26.66 -8.27 -4.69
C GLU A 158 -27.43 -8.39 -3.37
N MET A 159 -27.20 -7.48 -2.41
CA MET A 159 -27.93 -7.46 -1.13
C MET A 159 -29.41 -7.12 -1.26
N LEU A 160 -29.79 -6.29 -2.24
CA LEU A 160 -31.19 -5.89 -2.50
C LEU A 160 -31.99 -6.97 -3.25
N SER A 161 -31.34 -8.03 -3.74
CA SER A 161 -32.02 -9.12 -4.45
C SER A 161 -32.87 -10.01 -3.53
N ASP A 162 -32.65 -9.93 -2.21
CA ASP A 162 -33.39 -10.62 -1.17
C ASP A 162 -34.21 -9.62 -0.31
N ILE A 163 -35.44 -9.33 -0.75
CA ILE A 163 -36.61 -8.88 0.05
C ILE A 163 -36.36 -7.82 1.15
N ASP A 164 -36.67 -6.54 0.88
CA ASP A 164 -37.42 -5.54 1.71
C ASP A 164 -37.11 -4.11 1.20
N ASP A 165 -37.94 -3.11 1.54
CA ASP A 165 -37.69 -1.66 1.29
C ASP A 165 -36.52 -1.11 2.15
N HIS A 166 -35.65 -1.98 2.68
CA HIS A 166 -34.51 -1.64 3.54
C HIS A 166 -33.35 -1.12 2.69
N VAL A 167 -32.82 0.05 3.04
CA VAL A 167 -31.58 0.57 2.46
C VAL A 167 -30.43 -0.02 3.27
N PRO A 168 -29.57 -0.88 2.68
CA PRO A 168 -28.48 -1.52 3.42
C PRO A 168 -27.58 -0.48 4.08
N THR A 169 -27.17 -0.71 5.32
CA THR A 169 -26.20 0.11 6.04
C THR A 169 -24.76 -0.38 5.81
N ILE A 170 -23.76 0.36 6.31
CA ILE A 170 -22.37 -0.11 6.32
C ILE A 170 -22.23 -1.37 7.19
N GLU A 171 -22.95 -1.43 8.31
CA GLU A 171 -22.96 -2.62 9.19
C GLU A 171 -23.53 -3.84 8.47
N ASP A 172 -24.64 -3.68 7.75
CA ASP A 172 -25.23 -4.77 6.97
C ASP A 172 -24.25 -5.28 5.91
N TYR A 173 -23.56 -4.37 5.21
CA TYR A 173 -22.54 -4.72 4.22
C TYR A 173 -21.37 -5.48 4.86
N LEU A 174 -20.85 -5.00 5.99
CA LEU A 174 -19.76 -5.67 6.70
C LEU A 174 -20.16 -7.08 7.11
N ASN A 175 -21.36 -7.27 7.67
CA ASN A 175 -21.86 -8.59 8.05
C ASN A 175 -22.19 -9.49 6.86
N PHE A 176 -22.51 -8.92 5.70
CA PHE A 176 -22.72 -9.66 4.46
C PHE A 176 -21.40 -10.23 3.90
N ILE A 177 -20.33 -9.43 3.89
CA ILE A 177 -19.06 -9.87 3.32
C ILE A 177 -18.31 -10.86 4.20
N HIS A 178 -18.57 -10.89 5.51
CA HIS A 178 -17.97 -11.85 6.42
C HIS A 178 -18.73 -11.95 7.76
N PRO A 179 -18.87 -13.15 8.36
CA PRO A 179 -19.40 -13.31 9.71
C PRO A 179 -18.33 -12.96 10.76
N TRP A 180 -18.28 -11.70 11.18
CA TRP A 180 -17.32 -11.24 12.19
C TRP A 180 -17.61 -11.82 13.58
N ASP A 181 -16.56 -12.27 14.28
CA ASP A 181 -16.66 -12.61 15.71
C ASP A 181 -16.74 -11.33 16.56
N GLU A 182 -16.01 -10.30 16.15
CA GLU A 182 -15.99 -8.98 16.81
C GLU A 182 -15.91 -7.85 15.77
N LEU A 183 -16.77 -6.84 15.93
CA LEU A 183 -16.66 -5.53 15.29
C LEU A 183 -16.52 -4.47 16.39
N LYS A 184 -15.33 -3.87 16.52
CA LYS A 184 -15.02 -2.87 17.54
C LYS A 184 -15.63 -1.50 17.20
N GLU A 185 -15.75 -1.20 15.92
CA GLU A 185 -16.27 0.06 15.40
C GLU A 185 -16.90 -0.16 14.02
N ILE A 186 -18.04 0.49 13.77
CA ILE A 186 -18.64 0.59 12.43
C ILE A 186 -18.30 1.98 11.90
N PRO A 187 -17.58 2.10 10.78
CA PRO A 187 -17.17 3.40 10.26
C PRO A 187 -18.34 4.16 9.64
N ASP A 188 -18.38 5.48 9.85
CA ASP A 188 -19.37 6.35 9.20
C ASP A 188 -19.18 6.43 7.66
N ILE A 189 -17.94 6.26 7.20
CA ILE A 189 -17.56 6.26 5.78
C ILE A 189 -16.61 5.09 5.55
N LEU A 190 -17.06 4.08 4.80
CA LEU A 190 -16.22 2.93 4.46
C LEU A 190 -15.32 3.20 3.23
N ASN A 191 -15.79 4.02 2.29
CA ASN A 191 -14.99 4.37 1.11
C ASN A 191 -13.70 5.10 1.48
N PRO A 192 -12.62 4.91 0.68
CA PRO A 192 -11.43 5.74 0.81
C PRO A 192 -11.80 7.21 0.76
N HIS A 193 -11.26 8.01 1.67
CA HIS A 193 -11.61 9.42 1.75
C HIS A 193 -10.45 10.29 2.24
N PHE A 194 -10.51 11.54 1.81
CA PHE A 194 -9.55 12.59 2.10
C PHE A 194 -10.19 13.72 2.89
N PHE A 195 -9.44 14.30 3.83
CA PHE A 195 -9.78 15.58 4.44
C PHE A 195 -8.55 16.22 5.06
N TYR A 196 -8.68 17.48 5.52
CA TYR A 196 -7.63 18.12 6.31
C TYR A 196 -7.90 18.02 7.81
N LYS A 197 -6.90 17.55 8.57
CA LYS A 197 -6.88 17.56 10.05
C LYS A 197 -5.76 18.47 10.54
N ASN A 198 -6.10 19.56 11.24
CA ASN A 198 -5.11 20.56 11.70
C ASN A 198 -4.20 21.10 10.58
N GLY A 199 -4.75 21.24 9.37
CA GLY A 199 -4.02 21.69 8.19
C GLY A 199 -3.07 20.65 7.58
N LYS A 200 -3.07 19.41 8.06
CA LYS A 200 -2.37 18.28 7.43
C LYS A 200 -3.34 17.48 6.55
N PRO A 201 -2.92 17.05 5.35
CA PRO A 201 -3.70 16.14 4.52
C PRO A 201 -3.82 14.76 5.19
N VAL A 202 -5.01 14.18 5.17
CA VAL A 202 -5.29 12.86 5.75
C VAL A 202 -6.06 12.01 4.74
N ILE A 203 -5.61 10.77 4.57
CA ILE A 203 -6.33 9.72 3.84
C ILE A 203 -6.72 8.62 4.83
N ILE A 204 -7.96 8.15 4.74
CA ILE A 204 -8.42 6.96 5.45
C ILE A 204 -8.99 5.99 4.43
N PHE A 205 -8.65 4.71 4.57
CA PHE A 205 -9.30 3.62 3.87
C PHE A 205 -9.31 2.36 4.75
N TYR A 206 -10.14 1.40 4.37
CA TYR A 206 -10.33 0.16 5.11
C TYR A 206 -9.97 -1.02 4.23
N THR A 207 -9.41 -2.06 4.82
CA THR A 207 -9.07 -3.31 4.12
C THR A 207 -9.60 -4.52 4.85
N ILE A 208 -9.82 -5.59 4.10
CA ILE A 208 -9.88 -6.94 4.65
C ILE A 208 -8.57 -7.65 4.32
N ASN A 209 -7.98 -8.26 5.33
CA ASN A 209 -6.87 -9.20 5.18
C ASN A 209 -7.33 -10.56 5.73
N ASP A 210 -7.04 -11.65 5.05
CA ASP A 210 -7.42 -13.00 5.47
C ASP A 210 -6.22 -13.87 5.85
N ILE A 211 -5.00 -13.31 5.99
CA ILE A 211 -3.85 -14.07 6.47
C ILE A 211 -4.03 -14.43 7.94
N GLY A 212 -4.07 -15.73 8.21
CA GLY A 212 -4.36 -16.31 9.51
C GLY A 212 -5.85 -16.26 9.83
N TYR A 213 -6.35 -15.08 10.20
CA TYR A 213 -7.77 -14.83 10.44
C TYR A 213 -8.23 -13.58 9.69
N TYR A 214 -9.51 -13.51 9.35
CA TYR A 214 -10.09 -12.30 8.74
C TYR A 214 -9.94 -11.11 9.68
N LYS A 215 -9.34 -10.05 9.17
CA LYS A 215 -9.15 -8.77 9.85
C LYS A 215 -9.74 -7.66 9.02
N LEU A 216 -10.57 -6.83 9.64
CA LEU A 216 -10.97 -5.53 9.11
C LEU A 216 -10.02 -4.47 9.68
N ASN A 217 -9.20 -3.88 8.82
CA ASN A 217 -8.23 -2.86 9.22
C ASN A 217 -8.66 -1.48 8.76
N ARG A 218 -8.49 -0.47 9.62
CA ARG A 218 -8.50 0.94 9.26
C ARG A 218 -7.06 1.41 9.08
N TYR A 219 -6.75 1.98 7.93
CA TYR A 219 -5.50 2.68 7.67
C TYR A 219 -5.73 4.19 7.72
N ILE A 220 -4.90 4.89 8.49
CA ILE A 220 -4.92 6.35 8.61
C ILE A 220 -3.56 6.87 8.19
N HIS A 221 -3.53 7.55 7.04
CA HIS A 221 -2.35 8.18 6.49
C HIS A 221 -2.41 9.68 6.79
N THR A 222 -1.45 10.18 7.57
CA THR A 222 -1.33 11.62 7.86
C THR A 222 -0.06 12.16 7.22
N PHE A 223 -0.24 13.02 6.21
CA PHE A 223 0.85 13.61 5.45
C PHE A 223 1.43 14.85 6.13
N GLU A 224 2.69 15.16 5.83
CA GLU A 224 3.21 16.51 6.04
C GLU A 224 2.47 17.54 5.18
N LYS A 225 2.58 18.83 5.54
CA LYS A 225 1.81 19.88 4.86
C LYS A 225 2.22 20.09 3.40
N GLU A 226 3.51 19.95 3.11
CA GLU A 226 4.11 20.36 1.84
C GLU A 226 4.87 19.21 1.14
N SER A 227 4.71 17.97 1.61
CA SER A 227 5.38 16.79 1.09
C SER A 227 4.46 15.56 1.13
N TYR A 228 4.88 14.46 0.50
CA TYR A 228 4.19 13.17 0.57
C TYR A 228 4.76 12.24 1.65
N ILE A 229 5.70 12.73 2.47
CA ILE A 229 6.13 12.03 3.69
C ILE A 229 4.91 11.92 4.59
N GLN A 230 4.67 10.70 5.09
CA GLN A 230 3.44 10.37 5.80
C GLN A 230 3.71 9.44 6.97
N LYS A 231 2.92 9.61 8.01
CA LYS A 231 2.79 8.61 9.08
C LYS A 231 1.58 7.75 8.77
N VAL A 232 1.74 6.43 8.89
CA VAL A 232 0.65 5.46 8.76
C VAL A 232 0.33 4.86 10.11
N GLU A 233 -0.96 4.81 10.43
CA GLU A 233 -1.49 4.09 11.58
C GLU A 233 -2.45 3.01 11.04
N ARG A 234 -2.27 1.76 11.46
CA ARG A 234 -3.15 0.64 11.14
C ARG A 234 -3.83 0.17 12.42
N GLU A 235 -5.15 0.15 12.40
CA GLU A 235 -5.97 -0.27 13.53
C GLU A 235 -6.88 -1.42 13.09
N GLU A 236 -6.81 -2.56 13.78
CA GLU A 236 -7.74 -3.65 13.58
C GLU A 236 -9.06 -3.32 14.29
N ILE A 237 -10.11 -3.08 13.51
CA ILE A 237 -11.44 -2.70 13.99
C ILE A 237 -12.46 -3.83 13.88
N GLY A 238 -12.07 -4.98 13.33
CA GLY A 238 -12.88 -6.19 13.33
C GLY A 238 -12.04 -7.44 13.08
N SER A 239 -12.51 -8.56 13.59
CA SER A 239 -11.88 -9.87 13.41
C SER A 239 -12.93 -10.96 13.27
N GLY A 240 -12.66 -11.96 12.44
CA GLY A 240 -13.54 -13.09 12.22
C GLY A 240 -12.78 -14.38 11.90
N PRO A 241 -13.46 -15.52 11.95
CA PRO A 241 -12.84 -16.82 11.77
C PRO A 241 -12.59 -17.12 10.29
N GLY A 242 -11.72 -18.09 10.03
CA GLY A 242 -11.31 -18.43 8.68
C GLY A 242 -10.21 -17.50 8.17
N GLY A 243 -9.47 -17.97 7.19
CA GLY A 243 -8.29 -17.29 6.69
C GLY A 243 -7.36 -18.28 6.00
N ILE A 244 -6.37 -17.75 5.31
CA ILE A 244 -5.35 -18.53 4.62
C ILE A 244 -4.07 -18.60 5.45
N ILE A 245 -3.35 -19.70 5.30
CA ILE A 245 -1.99 -19.86 5.84
C ILE A 245 -1.11 -20.14 4.62
N PHE A 246 -0.05 -19.35 4.47
CA PHE A 246 1.01 -19.61 3.51
C PHE A 246 1.86 -20.81 3.93
#